data_AF-A0A534AUI9-F1
#
_entry.id   AF-A0A534AUI9-F1
#
_cell.length_a   1.000
_cell.length_b   1.000
_cell.length_c   1.000
_cell.angle_alpha   90.00
_cell.angle_beta   90.00
_cell.angle_gamma   90.00
#
_symmetry.space_group_name_H-M   'P 1'
#
loop_
_entity.id
_entity.type
_entity.pdbx_description
1 polymer ?
#
loop_
_entity_poly.entity_id
_entity_poly.type
_entity_poly.pdbx_seq_one_letter_code
_entity_poly.pdbx_strand_id
1 'polypeptide(L)'
;RVAGAEMAAIFLIFTSQAWNMAFSFYHSLRSIPDELIEAARNFRLSPWMRFWRLEVPFAMPALIWNMMLSMSGGWFFLTVSEAINVGHTTVTLPGVGSYIALAIEQKDLAAIGWAIGAMFVVILVFDQLLFRPLTASADWFRLDQEVGLTPSHSWALTMMRRSHFLGLLARAFAALLRAGMKPGATAPAALERRASVWDAGWVDYAWYALLALIGLVALSKTAGFVLGEVRLAEIGQVVILGLITLLRVAVLIALASLIWVPIGVWIGLRPRVASIAQPIAQFLAAFPANLLFPIVISAIVLHKLNPDIWLSPLIILGTQWYILFNVIVGASALAPDLRYAAENLGVRGWLWWRRVALPSVFPFFVTGAITASGGSWNASIVAEVVSWGQQRLTAHGLGAYIAEATIQGDFQRSVLGTVVLSVFVVTLNRVFWRPLYARAERKFRIA
;
A
#
# COMPACT_ATOMS: atom_id res chain seq x y z
N ARG A 1 -29.21 -12.03 0.39
CA ARG A 1 -28.81 -10.70 -0.15
C ARG A 1 -27.72 -10.07 0.74
N VAL A 2 -27.95 -9.90 2.05
CA VAL A 2 -26.94 -9.36 3.00
C VAL A 2 -25.62 -10.15 3.01
N ALA A 3 -25.66 -11.48 3.11
CA ALA A 3 -24.43 -12.29 3.09
C ALA A 3 -23.57 -12.11 1.82
N GLY A 4 -24.19 -11.88 0.66
CA GLY A 4 -23.44 -11.63 -0.58
C GLY A 4 -22.75 -10.27 -0.59
N ALA A 5 -23.41 -9.25 -0.02
CA ALA A 5 -22.82 -7.92 0.16
C ALA A 5 -21.65 -7.94 1.15
N GLU A 6 -21.80 -8.65 2.27
CA GLU A 6 -20.74 -8.84 3.26
C GLU A 6 -19.52 -9.54 2.66
N MET A 7 -19.73 -10.61 1.88
CA MET A 7 -18.63 -11.29 1.18
C MET A 7 -17.95 -10.38 0.15
N ALA A 8 -18.70 -9.55 -0.57
CA ALA A 8 -18.14 -8.58 -1.52
C ALA A 8 -17.32 -7.50 -0.80
N ALA A 9 -17.80 -6.99 0.34
CA ALA A 9 -17.07 -6.05 1.18
C ALA A 9 -15.77 -6.66 1.72
N ILE A 10 -15.84 -7.88 2.28
CA ILE A 10 -14.66 -8.60 2.76
C ILE A 10 -13.66 -8.83 1.63
N PHE A 11 -14.12 -9.21 0.44
CA PHE A 11 -13.25 -9.39 -0.72
C PHE A 11 -12.57 -8.08 -1.14
N LEU A 12 -13.31 -6.97 -1.18
CA LEU A 12 -12.76 -5.66 -1.50
C LEU A 12 -11.71 -5.21 -0.48
N ILE A 13 -12.01 -5.36 0.81
CA ILE A 13 -11.07 -5.04 1.90
C ILE A 13 -9.83 -5.93 1.81
N PHE A 14 -10.00 -7.25 1.70
CA PHE A 14 -8.89 -8.20 1.62
C PHE A 14 -7.98 -7.92 0.43
N THR A 15 -8.54 -7.74 -0.76
CA THR A 15 -7.75 -7.51 -1.98
C THR A 15 -7.01 -6.18 -1.94
N SER A 16 -7.54 -5.16 -1.25
CA SER A 16 -6.83 -3.89 -1.05
C SER A 16 -5.54 -4.02 -0.21
N GLN A 17 -5.42 -5.09 0.60
CA GLN A 17 -4.32 -5.30 1.54
C GLN A 17 -3.37 -6.42 1.10
N ALA A 18 -3.92 -7.47 0.50
CA ALA A 18 -3.20 -8.71 0.23
C ALA A 18 -1.97 -8.51 -0.68
N TRP A 19 -2.09 -7.69 -1.72
CA TRP A 19 -1.01 -7.50 -2.70
C TRP A 19 0.21 -6.81 -2.09
N ASN A 20 0.02 -5.76 -1.30
CA ASN A 20 1.13 -5.05 -0.67
C ASN A 20 1.89 -5.96 0.31
N MET A 21 1.16 -6.76 1.08
CA MET A 21 1.73 -7.77 1.99
C MET A 21 2.48 -8.88 1.23
N ALA A 22 1.89 -9.40 0.16
CA ALA A 22 2.49 -10.46 -0.65
C ALA A 22 3.78 -10.02 -1.33
N PHE A 23 3.80 -8.81 -1.92
CA PHE A 23 5.01 -8.28 -2.56
C PHE A 23 6.10 -7.94 -1.54
N SER A 24 5.73 -7.39 -0.37
CA SER A 24 6.67 -7.17 0.73
C SER A 24 7.34 -8.48 1.15
N PHE A 25 6.54 -9.52 1.41
CA PHE A 25 7.06 -10.84 1.77
C PHE A 25 8.00 -11.38 0.71
N TYR A 26 7.55 -11.40 -0.55
CA TYR A 26 8.33 -11.88 -1.67
C TYR A 26 9.67 -11.15 -1.83
N HIS A 27 9.67 -9.82 -1.69
CA HIS A 27 10.89 -9.03 -1.74
C HIS A 27 11.83 -9.37 -0.58
N SER A 28 11.30 -9.50 0.64
CA SER A 28 12.10 -9.93 1.80
C SER A 28 12.75 -11.29 1.59
N LEU A 29 12.05 -12.27 0.99
CA LEU A 29 12.61 -13.57 0.68
C LEU A 29 13.78 -13.49 -0.31
N ARG A 30 13.68 -12.60 -1.30
CA ARG A 30 14.74 -12.39 -2.30
C ARG A 30 15.93 -11.61 -1.78
N SER A 31 15.79 -10.88 -0.67
CA SER A 31 16.86 -10.12 -0.05
C SER A 31 17.56 -10.85 1.10
N ILE A 32 17.23 -12.12 1.34
CA ILE A 32 17.94 -12.93 2.35
C ILE A 32 19.38 -13.15 1.88
N PRO A 33 20.41 -12.82 2.69
CA PRO A 33 21.80 -13.10 2.36
C PRO A 33 22.05 -14.59 2.11
N ASP A 34 22.87 -14.90 1.10
CA ASP A 34 23.19 -16.28 0.72
C ASP A 34 23.81 -17.07 1.89
N GLU A 35 24.57 -16.40 2.76
CA GLU A 35 25.17 -16.97 3.98
C GLU A 35 24.13 -17.58 4.93
N LEU A 36 22.97 -16.93 5.10
CA LEU A 36 21.89 -17.46 5.95
C LEU A 36 21.20 -18.65 5.29
N ILE A 37 21.10 -18.63 3.96
CA ILE A 37 20.55 -19.74 3.18
C ILE A 37 21.49 -20.94 3.25
N GLU A 38 22.80 -20.73 3.14
CA GLU A 38 23.82 -21.76 3.30
C GLU A 38 23.86 -22.32 4.72
N ALA A 39 23.77 -21.47 5.74
CA ALA A 39 23.64 -21.92 7.12
C ALA A 39 22.41 -22.82 7.32
N ALA A 40 21.25 -22.43 6.79
CA ALA A 40 20.04 -23.25 6.84
C ALA A 40 20.22 -24.62 6.14
N ARG A 41 20.97 -24.67 5.03
CA ARG A 41 21.33 -25.94 4.34
C ARG A 41 22.30 -26.78 5.18
N ASN A 42 23.31 -26.16 5.78
CA ASN A 42 24.29 -26.83 6.64
C ASN A 42 23.63 -27.43 7.89
N PHE A 43 22.68 -26.71 8.49
CA PHE A 43 21.83 -27.22 9.58
C PHE A 43 20.75 -28.21 9.11
N ARG A 44 20.68 -28.51 7.81
CA ARG A 44 19.72 -29.43 7.18
C ARG A 44 18.27 -29.13 7.56
N LEU A 45 17.92 -27.84 7.61
CA LEU A 45 16.55 -27.42 7.91
C LEU A 45 15.61 -27.88 6.79
N SER A 46 14.48 -28.51 7.16
CA SER A 46 13.42 -28.82 6.19
C SER A 46 12.84 -27.52 5.61
N PRO A 47 12.21 -27.53 4.41
CA PRO A 47 11.60 -26.33 3.83
C PRO A 47 10.60 -25.64 4.78
N TRP A 48 9.81 -26.42 5.53
CA TRP A 48 8.89 -25.89 6.54
C TRP A 48 9.61 -25.25 7.73
N MET A 49 10.69 -25.86 8.19
CA MET A 49 11.50 -25.33 9.30
C MET A 49 12.27 -24.08 8.87
N ARG A 50 12.79 -24.06 7.64
CA ARG A 50 13.39 -22.88 7.00
C ARG A 50 12.38 -21.74 6.87
N PHE A 51 11.16 -22.04 6.42
CA PHE A 51 10.09 -21.04 6.30
C PHE A 51 9.82 -20.34 7.63
N TRP A 52 9.60 -21.10 8.71
CA TRP A 52 9.25 -20.53 10.02
C TRP A 52 10.44 -20.02 10.85
N ARG A 53 11.66 -20.52 10.65
CA ARG A 53 12.83 -20.13 11.48
C ARG A 53 13.77 -19.13 10.81
N LEU A 54 13.74 -19.03 9.49
CA LEU A 54 14.58 -18.08 8.75
C LEU A 54 13.72 -17.07 7.99
N GLU A 55 12.87 -17.56 7.08
CA GLU A 55 12.20 -16.70 6.09
C GLU A 55 11.15 -15.76 6.71
N VAL A 56 10.25 -16.30 7.54
CA VAL A 56 9.25 -15.50 8.26
C VAL A 56 9.91 -14.51 9.22
N PRO A 57 10.81 -14.92 10.14
CA PRO A 57 11.54 -13.99 11.02
C PRO A 57 12.25 -12.88 10.27
N PHE A 58 12.97 -13.19 9.20
CA PHE A 58 13.66 -12.21 8.37
C PHE A 58 12.70 -11.20 7.74
N ALA A 59 11.53 -11.66 7.27
CA ALA A 59 10.51 -10.80 6.67
C ALA A 59 9.68 -10.02 7.71
N MET A 60 9.68 -10.39 8.99
CA MET A 60 8.80 -9.79 10.02
C MET A 60 8.86 -8.26 10.07
N PRO A 61 10.04 -7.59 10.08
CA PRO A 61 10.09 -6.13 10.12
C PRO A 61 9.40 -5.48 8.92
N ALA A 62 9.66 -5.99 7.71
CA ALA A 62 9.05 -5.49 6.49
C ALA A 62 7.54 -5.81 6.41
N LEU A 63 7.12 -6.97 6.90
CA LEU A 63 5.72 -7.37 6.98
C LEU A 63 4.93 -6.48 7.94
N ILE A 64 5.43 -6.24 9.16
CA ILE A 64 4.75 -5.39 10.15
C ILE A 64 4.61 -3.96 9.62
N TRP A 65 5.67 -3.44 9.00
CA TRP A 65 5.65 -2.13 8.36
C TRP A 65 4.57 -2.04 7.26
N ASN A 66 4.55 -3.01 6.35
CA ASN A 66 3.58 -3.03 5.25
C ASN A 66 2.16 -3.35 5.72
N MET A 67 1.99 -4.08 6.81
CA MET A 67 0.69 -4.34 7.42
C MET A 67 0.04 -3.03 7.89
N MET A 68 0.83 -2.17 8.55
CA MET A 68 0.36 -0.87 9.03
C MET A 68 -0.09 0.03 7.86
N LEU A 69 0.70 0.09 6.78
CA LEU A 69 0.31 0.83 5.57
C LEU A 69 -0.93 0.24 4.89
N SER A 70 -1.00 -1.08 4.80
CA SER A 70 -2.14 -1.80 4.20
C SER A 70 -3.41 -1.61 5.03
N MET A 71 -3.31 -1.42 6.34
CA MET A 71 -4.47 -1.18 7.18
C MET A 71 -5.17 0.13 6.81
N SER A 72 -4.44 1.20 6.52
CA SER A 72 -5.02 2.47 6.03
C SER A 72 -5.87 2.26 4.78
N GLY A 73 -5.34 1.49 3.81
CA GLY A 73 -6.09 1.09 2.61
C GLY A 73 -7.33 0.25 2.96
N GLY A 74 -7.21 -0.67 3.91
CA GLY A 74 -8.33 -1.47 4.41
C GLY A 74 -9.46 -0.61 4.99
N TRP A 75 -9.15 0.38 5.83
CA TRP A 75 -10.15 1.31 6.38
C TRP A 75 -10.81 2.18 5.30
N PHE A 76 -10.02 2.63 4.32
CA PHE A 76 -10.53 3.37 3.17
C PHE A 76 -11.56 2.55 2.38
N PHE A 77 -11.25 1.29 2.05
CA PHE A 77 -12.18 0.44 1.30
C PHE A 77 -13.33 -0.10 2.15
N LEU A 78 -13.14 -0.30 3.46
CA LEU A 78 -14.21 -0.67 4.38
C LEU A 78 -15.32 0.40 4.37
N THR A 79 -14.94 1.66 4.56
CA THR A 79 -15.89 2.78 4.58
C THR A 79 -16.61 2.98 3.26
N VAL A 80 -15.95 2.73 2.12
CA VAL A 80 -16.59 2.74 0.80
C VAL A 80 -17.51 1.52 0.61
N SER A 81 -17.12 0.35 1.10
CA SER A 81 -17.86 -0.90 0.91
C SER A 81 -19.17 -0.99 1.70
N GLU A 82 -19.26 -0.26 2.81
CA GLU A 82 -20.43 -0.27 3.68
C GLU A 82 -21.59 0.58 3.13
N ALA A 83 -21.35 1.41 2.12
CA ALA A 83 -22.35 2.23 1.46
C ALA A 83 -22.13 2.24 -0.06
N ILE A 84 -22.61 1.18 -0.72
CA ILE A 84 -22.47 1.00 -2.16
C ILE A 84 -23.80 1.29 -2.87
N ASN A 85 -23.75 2.16 -3.88
CA ASN A 85 -24.85 2.38 -4.82
C ASN A 85 -24.46 1.83 -6.20
N VAL A 86 -25.21 0.83 -6.69
CA VAL A 86 -25.04 0.27 -8.03
C VAL A 86 -26.39 0.20 -8.73
N GLY A 87 -26.58 1.05 -9.74
CA GLY A 87 -27.85 1.18 -10.46
C GLY A 87 -29.01 1.44 -9.51
N HIS A 88 -30.01 0.56 -9.51
CA HIS A 88 -31.19 0.64 -8.64
C HIS A 88 -31.02 -0.03 -7.27
N THR A 89 -29.85 -0.60 -6.98
CA THR A 89 -29.61 -1.33 -5.73
C THR A 89 -28.67 -0.53 -4.83
N THR A 90 -29.21 0.01 -3.75
CA THR A 90 -28.44 0.55 -2.64
C THR A 90 -28.22 -0.55 -1.62
N VAL A 91 -26.94 -0.86 -1.37
CA VAL A 91 -26.54 -1.84 -0.36
C VAL A 91 -25.83 -1.08 0.75
N THR A 92 -26.49 -1.00 1.90
CA THR A 92 -25.93 -0.44 3.13
C THR A 92 -25.63 -1.57 4.11
N LEU A 93 -24.37 -1.72 4.47
CA LEU A 93 -23.93 -2.59 5.54
C LEU A 93 -23.79 -1.77 6.82
N PRO A 94 -24.06 -2.36 8.00
CA PRO A 94 -23.90 -1.63 9.26
C PRO A 94 -22.43 -1.30 9.50
N GLY A 95 -22.12 -0.02 9.64
CA GLY A 95 -20.74 0.43 9.91
C GLY A 95 -20.55 1.93 9.81
N VAL A 96 -19.30 2.38 9.92
CA VAL A 96 -18.97 3.81 9.92
C VAL A 96 -19.19 4.42 8.53
N GLY A 97 -18.97 3.66 7.46
CA GLY A 97 -19.20 4.10 6.09
C GLY A 97 -20.66 4.43 5.81
N SER A 98 -21.60 3.55 6.20
CA SER A 98 -23.03 3.82 6.05
C SER A 98 -23.53 4.96 6.94
N TYR A 99 -22.99 5.08 8.15
CA TYR A 99 -23.28 6.22 9.03
C TYR A 99 -22.83 7.56 8.41
N ILE A 100 -21.63 7.61 7.82
CA ILE A 100 -21.13 8.82 7.14
C ILE A 100 -21.90 9.10 5.87
N ALA A 101 -22.26 8.09 5.08
CA ALA A 101 -23.07 8.28 3.88
C ALA A 101 -24.41 8.96 4.22
N LEU A 102 -25.06 8.52 5.31
CA LEU A 102 -26.29 9.15 5.81
C LEU A 102 -26.04 10.59 6.31
N ALA A 103 -24.94 10.82 7.05
CA ALA A 103 -24.60 12.15 7.53
C ALA A 103 -24.30 13.14 6.37
N ILE A 104 -23.67 12.67 5.29
CA ILE A 104 -23.46 13.43 4.05
C ILE A 104 -24.80 13.77 3.39
N GLU A 105 -25.74 12.82 3.34
CA GLU A 105 -27.07 13.04 2.77
C GLU A 105 -27.84 14.13 3.56
N GLN A 106 -27.77 14.06 4.89
CA GLN A 106 -28.42 15.00 5.81
C GLN A 106 -27.65 16.32 5.98
N LYS A 107 -26.44 16.43 5.42
CA LYS A 107 -25.51 17.56 5.60
C LYS A 107 -25.17 17.84 7.08
N ASP A 108 -25.15 16.80 7.90
CA ASP A 108 -24.87 16.91 9.34
C ASP A 108 -23.36 16.77 9.61
N LEU A 109 -22.70 17.91 9.78
CA LEU A 109 -21.28 17.97 10.13
C LEU A 109 -20.98 17.46 11.55
N ALA A 110 -21.94 17.53 12.48
CA ALA A 110 -21.75 17.03 13.83
C ALA A 110 -21.72 15.49 13.83
N ALA A 111 -22.61 14.85 13.07
CA ALA A 111 -22.57 13.40 12.85
C ALA A 111 -21.24 12.96 12.21
N ILE A 112 -20.75 13.68 11.20
CA ILE A 112 -19.42 13.41 10.61
C ILE A 112 -18.31 13.53 11.67
N GLY A 113 -18.38 14.53 12.55
CA GLY A 113 -17.47 14.70 13.68
C GLY A 113 -17.48 13.50 14.63
N TRP A 114 -18.65 12.96 14.97
CA TRP A 114 -18.78 11.74 15.77
C TRP A 114 -18.19 10.51 15.08
N ALA A 115 -18.38 10.37 13.76
CA ALA A 115 -17.81 9.28 12.99
C ALA A 115 -16.28 9.32 12.96
N ILE A 116 -15.71 10.52 12.73
CA ILE A 116 -14.27 10.78 12.79
C ILE A 116 -13.72 10.47 14.19
N GLY A 117 -14.41 10.92 15.24
CA GLY A 117 -14.03 10.65 16.63
C GLY A 117 -14.06 9.15 16.97
N ALA A 118 -15.10 8.43 16.55
CA ALA A 118 -15.20 6.99 16.73
C ALA A 118 -14.06 6.25 16.02
N MET A 119 -13.78 6.61 14.76
CA MET A 119 -12.68 6.01 14.00
C MET A 119 -11.31 6.34 14.59
N PHE A 120 -11.13 7.55 15.11
CA PHE A 120 -9.92 7.93 15.84
C PHE A 120 -9.70 7.02 17.05
N VAL A 121 -10.74 6.75 17.84
CA VAL A 121 -10.67 5.81 18.97
C VAL A 121 -10.35 4.39 18.50
N VAL A 122 -11.02 3.88 17.46
CA VAL A 122 -10.72 2.54 16.92
C VAL A 122 -9.27 2.44 16.47
N ILE A 123 -8.78 3.42 15.71
CA ILE A 123 -7.40 3.44 15.23
C ILE A 123 -6.41 3.54 16.38
N LEU A 124 -6.69 4.34 17.42
CA LEU A 124 -5.88 4.37 18.63
C LEU A 124 -5.84 3.00 19.33
N VAL A 125 -6.97 2.31 19.43
CA VAL A 125 -7.02 0.96 20.02
C VAL A 125 -6.17 -0.01 19.21
N PHE A 126 -6.28 0.00 17.89
CA PHE A 126 -5.44 -0.84 17.01
C PHE A 126 -3.95 -0.47 17.09
N ASP A 127 -3.61 0.83 17.09
CA ASP A 127 -2.24 1.30 17.25
C ASP A 127 -1.63 0.79 18.57
N GLN A 128 -2.34 0.96 19.69
CA GLN A 128 -1.85 0.61 21.01
C GLN A 128 -1.81 -0.90 21.28
N LEU A 129 -2.85 -1.63 20.87
CA LEU A 129 -2.99 -3.05 21.21
C LEU A 129 -2.39 -4.00 20.18
N LEU A 130 -2.33 -3.60 18.90
CA LEU A 130 -1.83 -4.44 17.82
C LEU A 130 -0.47 -3.96 17.32
N PHE A 131 -0.36 -2.73 16.82
CA PHE A 131 0.85 -2.30 16.11
C PHE A 131 2.04 -2.01 17.01
N ARG A 132 1.87 -1.24 18.10
CA ARG A 132 2.98 -0.92 19.01
C ARG A 132 3.64 -2.16 19.61
N PRO A 133 2.90 -3.22 20.01
CA PRO A 133 3.52 -4.47 20.43
C PRO A 133 4.24 -5.21 19.30
N LEU A 134 3.68 -5.22 18.09
CA LEU A 134 4.29 -5.85 16.93
C LEU A 134 5.59 -5.15 16.53
N THR A 135 5.59 -3.81 16.43
CA THR A 135 6.78 -3.02 16.09
C THR A 135 7.87 -3.17 17.14
N ALA A 136 7.51 -3.16 18.43
CA ALA A 136 8.45 -3.43 19.53
C ALA A 136 9.02 -4.86 19.52
N SER A 137 8.28 -5.82 18.95
CA SER A 137 8.77 -7.19 18.76
C SER A 137 9.60 -7.33 17.49
N ALA A 138 9.41 -6.47 16.48
CA ALA A 138 10.15 -6.49 15.22
C ALA A 138 11.64 -6.18 15.40
N ASP A 139 11.98 -5.36 16.41
CA ASP A 139 13.37 -5.02 16.73
C ASP A 139 14.23 -6.26 17.05
N TRP A 140 13.63 -7.37 17.50
CA TRP A 140 14.34 -8.64 17.73
C TRP A 140 14.81 -9.33 16.44
N PHE A 141 14.21 -9.01 15.29
CA PHE A 141 14.47 -9.68 14.03
C PHE A 141 15.37 -8.88 13.09
N ARG A 142 15.82 -7.69 13.49
CA ARG A 142 16.76 -6.87 12.72
C ARG A 142 18.17 -7.44 12.82
N LEU A 143 18.76 -7.79 11.67
CA LEU A 143 20.12 -8.32 11.57
C LEU A 143 21.17 -7.25 11.87
N ASP A 144 20.99 -6.06 11.30
CA ASP A 144 21.84 -4.91 11.58
C ASP A 144 21.31 -4.19 12.81
N GLN A 145 21.93 -4.46 13.97
CA GLN A 145 21.80 -3.57 15.11
C GLN A 145 22.59 -2.29 14.81
N GLU A 146 21.97 -1.34 14.11
CA GLU A 146 22.51 0.01 14.02
C GLU A 146 22.66 0.57 15.46
N VAL A 147 23.90 0.77 15.87
CA VAL A 147 24.28 1.33 17.16
C VAL A 147 23.65 2.72 17.30
N GLY A 148 22.56 2.84 18.06
CA GLY A 148 21.94 4.14 18.39
C GLY A 148 20.42 4.24 18.32
N LEU A 149 19.70 3.21 17.88
CA LEU A 149 18.23 3.19 18.00
C LEU A 149 17.83 2.80 19.44
N THR A 150 17.19 3.73 20.15
CA THR A 150 16.57 3.45 21.45
C THR A 150 15.55 2.33 21.30
N PRO A 151 15.54 1.30 22.18
CA PRO A 151 14.55 0.22 22.12
C PRO A 151 13.14 0.80 22.10
N SER A 152 12.29 0.33 21.20
CA SER A 152 10.90 0.75 21.18
C SER A 152 10.15 0.08 22.35
N HIS A 153 9.86 0.87 23.40
CA HIS A 153 9.15 0.37 24.58
C HIS A 153 7.63 0.38 24.34
N SER A 154 6.97 -0.77 24.54
CA SER A 154 5.51 -0.91 24.49
C SER A 154 4.95 -1.45 25.80
N TRP A 155 4.05 -0.68 26.43
CA TRP A 155 3.34 -1.11 27.64
C TRP A 155 2.48 -2.34 27.38
N ALA A 156 1.80 -2.37 26.22
CA ALA A 156 0.95 -3.48 25.83
C ALA A 156 1.77 -4.75 25.61
N LEU A 157 2.95 -4.65 24.98
CA LEU A 157 3.86 -5.80 24.88
C LEU A 157 4.30 -6.30 26.27
N THR A 158 4.58 -5.39 27.20
CA THR A 158 4.94 -5.74 28.57
C THR A 158 3.79 -6.47 29.28
N MET A 159 2.55 -6.01 29.09
CA MET A 159 1.35 -6.67 29.60
C MET A 159 1.12 -8.04 28.95
N MET A 160 1.30 -8.15 27.63
CA MET A 160 1.16 -9.41 26.88
C MET A 160 2.16 -10.46 27.36
N ARG A 161 3.42 -10.08 27.60
CA ARG A 161 4.46 -10.98 28.15
C ARG A 161 4.18 -11.42 29.59
N ARG A 162 3.50 -10.59 30.38
CA ARG A 162 3.10 -10.91 31.76
C ARG A 162 1.79 -11.72 31.84
N SER A 163 0.99 -11.74 30.76
CA SER A 163 -0.29 -12.46 30.74
C SER A 163 -0.09 -13.97 30.59
N HIS A 164 -0.57 -14.73 31.57
CA HIS A 164 -0.51 -16.19 31.55
C HIS A 164 -1.33 -16.81 30.41
N PHE A 165 -2.48 -16.21 30.06
CA PHE A 165 -3.33 -16.68 28.95
C PHE A 165 -2.63 -16.51 27.60
N LEU A 166 -2.07 -15.34 27.33
CA LEU A 166 -1.31 -15.10 26.09
C LEU A 166 -0.03 -15.93 26.06
N GLY A 167 0.62 -16.15 27.20
CA GLY A 167 1.73 -17.09 27.32
C GLY A 167 1.32 -18.55 27.07
N LEU A 168 0.09 -18.95 27.38
CA LEU A 168 -0.44 -20.28 27.06
C LEU A 168 -0.75 -20.40 25.56
N LEU A 169 -1.39 -19.40 24.96
CA LEU A 169 -1.62 -19.35 23.51
C LEU A 169 -0.31 -19.35 22.71
N ALA A 170 0.68 -18.54 23.13
CA ALA A 170 1.99 -18.52 22.48
C ALA A 170 2.70 -19.87 22.60
N ARG A 171 2.60 -20.55 23.75
CA ARG A 171 3.14 -21.90 23.92
C ARG A 171 2.39 -22.94 23.08
N ALA A 172 1.06 -22.85 22.99
CA ALA A 172 0.25 -23.73 22.16
C ALA A 172 0.58 -23.54 20.66
N PHE A 173 0.70 -22.30 20.22
CA PHE A 173 1.13 -21.96 18.86
C PHE A 173 2.56 -22.46 18.58
N ALA A 174 3.50 -22.23 19.51
CA ALA A 174 4.85 -22.76 19.40
C ALA A 174 4.89 -24.29 19.40
N ALA A 175 4.02 -24.95 20.16
CA ALA A 175 3.90 -26.41 20.18
C ALA A 175 3.34 -26.95 18.86
N LEU A 176 2.33 -26.30 18.27
CA LEU A 176 1.80 -26.62 16.94
C LEU A 176 2.88 -26.47 15.86
N LEU A 177 3.60 -25.34 15.88
CA LEU A 177 4.72 -25.11 14.97
C LEU A 177 5.81 -26.18 15.14
N ARG A 178 6.17 -26.50 16.40
CA ARG A 178 7.18 -27.55 16.70
C ARG A 178 6.71 -28.95 16.33
N ALA A 179 5.41 -29.25 16.43
CA ALA A 179 4.84 -30.53 16.01
C ALA A 179 5.00 -30.75 14.48
N GLY A 180 4.94 -29.67 13.69
CA GLY A 180 5.31 -29.66 12.28
C GLY A 180 6.82 -29.62 12.00
N MET A 181 7.64 -29.26 13.00
CA MET A 181 9.11 -29.24 12.94
C MET A 181 9.72 -30.52 13.50
N LYS A 182 9.26 -31.70 13.06
CA LYS A 182 10.09 -32.90 13.24
C LYS A 182 11.37 -32.66 12.42
N PRO A 183 12.58 -32.80 13.02
CA PRO A 183 13.79 -32.88 12.21
C PRO A 183 13.50 -33.94 11.17
N GLY A 184 13.65 -33.61 9.88
CA GLY A 184 13.41 -34.60 8.85
C GLY A 184 14.18 -35.85 9.23
N ALA A 185 13.47 -36.95 9.51
CA ALA A 185 14.08 -38.26 9.69
C ALA A 185 15.07 -38.40 8.54
N THR A 186 16.35 -38.57 8.88
CA THR A 186 17.50 -38.62 7.96
C THR A 186 17.05 -38.93 6.54
N ALA A 187 16.70 -37.89 5.78
CA ALA A 187 16.45 -38.08 4.37
C ALA A 187 17.85 -38.39 3.85
N PRO A 188 18.12 -39.62 3.37
CA PRO A 188 19.43 -39.93 2.80
C PRO A 188 19.67 -38.84 1.80
N ALA A 189 20.81 -38.14 1.94
CA ALA A 189 21.20 -36.96 1.16
C ALA A 189 20.50 -37.08 -0.17
N ALA A 190 19.35 -36.38 -0.29
CA ALA A 190 18.53 -36.54 -1.46
C ALA A 190 19.47 -35.98 -2.50
N LEU A 191 20.10 -36.91 -3.24
CA LEU A 191 20.87 -36.66 -4.44
C LEU A 191 20.21 -35.44 -4.99
N GLU A 192 20.96 -34.35 -5.12
CA GLU A 192 20.50 -33.21 -5.88
C GLU A 192 19.82 -33.84 -7.09
N ARG A 193 18.48 -33.90 -7.07
CA ARG A 193 17.74 -33.75 -8.28
C ARG A 193 18.16 -32.33 -8.58
N ARG A 194 19.28 -32.21 -9.32
CA ARG A 194 19.26 -31.51 -10.59
C ARG A 194 17.86 -31.76 -11.09
N ALA A 195 16.93 -30.89 -10.69
CA ALA A 195 15.69 -30.72 -11.40
C ALA A 195 16.22 -30.60 -12.82
N SER A 196 15.97 -31.66 -13.59
CA SER A 196 16.63 -31.78 -14.87
C SER A 196 16.30 -30.47 -15.58
N VAL A 197 17.28 -29.85 -16.20
CA VAL A 197 17.07 -28.62 -17.00
C VAL A 197 16.10 -28.93 -18.19
N TRP A 198 15.56 -30.16 -18.24
CA TRP A 198 14.87 -30.81 -19.33
C TRP A 198 13.44 -31.28 -18.97
N ASP A 199 12.98 -31.26 -17.70
CA ASP A 199 11.61 -31.70 -17.32
C ASP A 199 10.63 -30.58 -16.97
N ALA A 200 11.06 -29.31 -16.88
CA ALA A 200 10.20 -28.18 -16.49
C ALA A 200 9.76 -27.29 -17.68
N GLY A 201 10.43 -27.36 -18.83
CA GLY A 201 10.16 -26.45 -19.94
C GLY A 201 8.74 -26.59 -20.50
N TRP A 202 8.28 -27.83 -20.75
CA TRP A 202 6.95 -28.06 -21.32
C TRP A 202 5.82 -27.72 -20.35
N VAL A 203 6.03 -27.90 -19.04
CA VAL A 203 5.07 -27.49 -18.00
C VAL A 203 4.99 -25.97 -17.93
N ASP A 204 6.14 -25.29 -17.98
CA ASP A 204 6.19 -23.83 -18.04
C ASP A 204 5.54 -23.30 -19.34
N TYR A 205 5.83 -23.91 -20.49
CA TYR A 205 5.18 -23.56 -21.76
C TYR A 205 3.68 -23.84 -21.74
N ALA A 206 3.24 -24.98 -21.20
CA ALA A 206 1.82 -25.32 -21.05
C ALA A 206 1.13 -24.35 -20.09
N TRP A 207 1.80 -23.97 -19.00
CA TRP A 207 1.31 -22.98 -18.05
C TRP A 207 1.18 -21.59 -18.68
N TYR A 208 2.22 -21.12 -19.38
CA TYR A 208 2.17 -19.85 -20.10
C TYR A 208 1.15 -19.87 -21.25
N ALA A 209 1.00 -21.00 -21.95
CA ALA A 209 -0.02 -21.17 -22.98
C ALA A 209 -1.44 -21.16 -22.39
N LEU A 210 -1.66 -21.81 -21.25
CA LEU A 210 -2.91 -21.76 -20.52
C LEU A 210 -3.23 -20.33 -20.06
N LEU A 211 -2.26 -19.62 -19.49
CA LEU A 211 -2.42 -18.21 -19.10
C LEU A 211 -2.71 -17.31 -20.31
N ALA A 212 -2.02 -17.53 -21.43
CA ALA A 212 -2.26 -16.80 -22.67
C ALA A 212 -3.66 -17.07 -23.23
N LEU A 213 -4.12 -18.33 -23.19
CA LEU A 213 -5.45 -18.72 -23.62
C LEU A 213 -6.53 -18.09 -22.73
N ILE A 214 -6.38 -18.17 -21.41
CA ILE A 214 -7.28 -17.51 -20.45
C ILE A 214 -7.31 -16.00 -20.71
N GLY A 215 -6.14 -15.39 -20.91
CA GLY A 215 -6.01 -13.97 -21.24
C GLY A 215 -6.71 -13.60 -22.55
N LEU A 216 -6.57 -14.42 -23.60
CA LEU A 216 -7.21 -14.21 -24.90
C LEU A 216 -8.73 -14.38 -24.82
N VAL A 217 -9.21 -15.40 -24.10
CA VAL A 217 -10.64 -15.61 -23.86
C VAL A 217 -11.21 -14.42 -23.07
N ALA A 218 -10.56 -13.97 -22.01
CA ALA A 218 -10.97 -12.81 -21.24
C ALA A 218 -11.01 -11.55 -22.14
N LEU A 219 -9.95 -11.28 -22.91
CA LEU A 219 -9.87 -10.14 -23.80
C LEU A 219 -10.98 -10.17 -24.87
N SER A 220 -11.23 -11.33 -25.49
CA SER A 220 -12.28 -11.48 -26.51
C SER A 220 -13.68 -11.26 -25.94
N LYS A 221 -13.97 -11.80 -24.75
CA LYS A 221 -15.25 -11.58 -24.05
C LYS A 221 -15.43 -10.12 -23.65
N THR A 222 -14.39 -9.49 -23.12
CA THR A 222 -14.42 -8.07 -22.75
C THR A 222 -14.59 -7.17 -23.99
N ALA A 223 -13.85 -7.44 -25.07
CA ALA A 223 -13.95 -6.69 -26.31
C ALA A 223 -15.35 -6.83 -26.94
N GLY A 224 -15.91 -8.04 -26.98
CA GLY A 224 -17.27 -8.27 -27.46
C GLY A 224 -18.34 -7.60 -26.60
N PHE A 225 -18.16 -7.59 -25.27
CA PHE A 225 -19.07 -6.92 -24.35
C PHE A 225 -19.04 -5.39 -24.47
N VAL A 226 -17.86 -4.80 -24.64
CA VAL A 226 -17.68 -3.33 -24.75
C VAL A 226 -18.05 -2.82 -26.14
N LEU A 227 -17.55 -3.46 -27.21
CA LEU A 227 -17.78 -3.01 -28.59
C LEU A 227 -19.21 -3.27 -29.09
N GLY A 228 -20.04 -4.01 -28.33
CA GLY A 228 -21.44 -4.25 -28.66
C GLY A 228 -22.30 -2.98 -28.62
N GLU A 229 -22.00 -2.04 -27.71
CA GLU A 229 -22.79 -0.81 -27.52
C GLU A 229 -21.94 0.47 -27.49
N VAL A 230 -20.63 0.37 -27.26
CA VAL A 230 -19.76 1.54 -27.14
C VAL A 230 -19.16 1.94 -28.49
N ARG A 231 -19.34 3.21 -28.86
CA ARG A 231 -18.75 3.80 -30.07
C ARG A 231 -17.25 4.01 -29.91
N LEU A 232 -16.48 3.83 -30.99
CA LEU A 232 -15.03 4.10 -31.03
C LEU A 232 -14.66 5.52 -30.57
N ALA A 233 -15.50 6.51 -30.83
CA ALA A 233 -15.30 7.89 -30.37
C ALA A 233 -15.33 8.01 -28.83
N GLU A 234 -16.16 7.20 -28.16
CA GLU A 234 -16.26 7.18 -26.70
C GLU A 234 -14.98 6.60 -26.09
N ILE A 235 -14.37 5.58 -26.72
CA ILE A 235 -13.06 5.05 -26.29
C ILE A 235 -12.00 6.15 -26.29
N GLY A 236 -11.97 6.97 -27.35
CA GLY A 236 -11.07 8.13 -27.42
C GLY A 236 -11.31 9.14 -26.28
N GLN A 237 -12.56 9.41 -25.95
CA GLN A 237 -12.92 10.28 -24.83
C GLN A 237 -12.48 9.70 -23.48
N VAL A 238 -12.69 8.40 -23.24
CA VAL A 238 -12.25 7.73 -21.99
C VAL A 238 -10.73 7.77 -21.86
N VAL A 239 -9.98 7.64 -22.95
CA VAL A 239 -8.52 7.80 -22.96
C VAL A 239 -8.11 9.22 -22.59
N ILE A 240 -8.80 10.25 -23.10
CA ILE A 240 -8.55 11.65 -22.73
C ILE A 240 -8.83 11.87 -21.24
N LEU A 241 -9.94 11.33 -20.71
CA LEU A 241 -10.23 11.37 -19.28
C LEU A 241 -9.14 10.69 -18.45
N GLY A 242 -8.59 9.57 -18.96
CA GLY A 242 -7.42 8.90 -18.38
C GLY A 242 -6.17 9.78 -18.34
N LEU A 243 -5.90 10.54 -19.40
CA LEU A 243 -4.80 11.51 -19.44
C LEU A 243 -4.98 12.66 -18.45
N ILE A 244 -6.22 13.15 -18.28
CA ILE A 244 -6.54 14.20 -17.31
C ILE A 244 -6.27 13.70 -15.88
N THR A 245 -6.76 12.51 -15.53
CA THR A 245 -6.50 11.90 -14.22
C THR A 245 -4.99 11.61 -14.04
N LEU A 246 -4.30 11.11 -15.07
CA LEU A 246 -2.85 10.89 -15.03
C LEU A 246 -2.09 12.19 -14.72
N LEU A 247 -2.41 13.28 -15.43
CA LEU A 247 -1.79 14.58 -15.22
C LEU A 247 -2.03 15.08 -13.80
N ARG A 248 -3.28 14.97 -13.31
CA ARG A 248 -3.66 15.34 -11.94
C ARG A 248 -2.84 14.55 -10.92
N VAL A 249 -2.78 13.22 -11.05
CA VAL A 249 -1.98 12.36 -10.16
C VAL A 249 -0.49 12.73 -10.21
N ALA A 250 0.07 12.96 -11.41
CA ALA A 250 1.47 13.33 -11.57
C ALA A 250 1.81 14.67 -10.90
N VAL A 251 0.95 15.69 -11.07
CA VAL A 251 1.10 17.00 -10.43
C VAL A 251 1.02 16.86 -8.91
N LEU A 252 0.05 16.12 -8.38
CA LEU A 252 -0.10 15.92 -6.94
C LEU A 252 1.08 15.18 -6.33
N ILE A 253 1.60 14.15 -7.00
CA ILE A 253 2.82 13.46 -6.56
C ILE A 253 4.00 14.42 -6.54
N ALA A 254 4.17 15.26 -7.57
CA ALA A 254 5.24 16.25 -7.62
C ALA A 254 5.14 17.27 -6.47
N LEU A 255 3.94 17.79 -6.19
CA LEU A 255 3.68 18.70 -5.08
C LEU A 255 3.93 18.05 -3.72
N ALA A 256 3.41 16.83 -3.51
CA ALA A 256 3.66 16.08 -2.29
C ALA A 256 5.15 15.79 -2.10
N SER A 257 5.87 15.46 -3.19
CA SER A 257 7.32 15.23 -3.15
C SER A 257 8.10 16.49 -2.78
N LEU A 258 7.69 17.66 -3.28
CA LEU A 258 8.33 18.93 -2.96
C LEU A 258 8.28 19.24 -1.45
N ILE A 259 7.23 18.80 -0.77
CA ILE A 259 7.04 18.99 0.68
C ILE A 259 7.69 17.84 1.47
N TRP A 260 7.35 16.59 1.13
CA TRP A 260 7.70 15.44 1.95
C TRP A 260 9.10 14.90 1.74
N VAL A 261 9.73 15.14 0.58
CA VAL A 261 11.13 14.72 0.39
C VAL A 261 12.05 15.54 1.31
N PRO A 262 11.97 16.89 1.37
CA PRO A 262 12.78 17.65 2.32
C PRO A 262 12.52 17.29 3.78
N ILE A 263 11.24 17.16 4.15
CA ILE A 263 10.84 16.79 5.52
C ILE A 263 11.36 15.39 5.87
N GLY A 264 11.19 14.42 4.96
CA GLY A 264 11.63 13.04 5.16
C GLY A 264 13.13 12.92 5.33
N VAL A 265 13.91 13.64 4.52
CA VAL A 265 15.38 13.69 4.66
C VAL A 265 15.77 14.32 6.00
N TRP A 266 15.11 15.41 6.39
CA TRP A 266 15.39 16.07 7.67
C TRP A 266 15.08 15.18 8.89
N ILE A 267 13.96 14.46 8.85
CA ILE A 267 13.57 13.50 9.90
C ILE A 267 14.55 12.32 9.92
N GLY A 268 14.83 11.70 8.78
CA GLY A 268 15.67 10.50 8.69
C GLY A 268 17.11 10.72 9.16
N LEU A 269 17.66 11.92 8.97
CA LEU A 269 19.01 12.27 9.43
C LEU A 269 19.10 12.59 10.93
N ARG A 270 17.97 12.61 11.65
CA ARG A 270 17.89 13.04 13.06
C ARG A 270 17.14 12.00 13.90
N PRO A 271 17.83 11.02 14.52
CA PRO A 271 17.20 9.94 15.29
C PRO A 271 16.23 10.42 16.37
N ARG A 272 16.58 11.52 17.08
CA ARG A 272 15.71 12.12 18.11
C ARG A 272 14.41 12.71 17.57
N VAL A 273 14.43 13.21 16.34
CA VAL A 273 13.22 13.73 15.69
C VAL A 273 12.39 12.56 15.15
N ALA A 274 13.05 11.58 14.54
CA ALA A 274 12.43 10.37 14.03
C ALA A 274 11.65 9.61 15.12
N SER A 275 12.19 9.50 16.33
CA SER A 275 11.51 8.81 17.45
C SER A 275 10.19 9.44 17.88
N ILE A 276 9.96 10.72 17.58
CA ILE A 276 8.72 11.45 17.89
C ILE A 276 7.83 11.56 16.65
N ALA A 277 8.41 11.95 15.51
CA ALA A 277 7.68 12.23 14.28
C ALA A 277 7.15 10.96 13.62
N GLN A 278 7.90 9.84 13.65
CA GLN A 278 7.45 8.60 13.01
C GLN A 278 6.15 8.06 13.64
N PRO A 279 6.01 7.90 14.97
CA PRO A 279 4.74 7.45 15.56
C PRO A 279 3.54 8.34 15.21
N ILE A 280 3.73 9.67 15.21
CA ILE A 280 2.68 10.62 14.85
C ILE A 280 2.29 10.47 13.37
N ALA A 281 3.28 10.44 12.48
CA ALA A 281 3.05 10.25 11.05
C ALA A 281 2.41 8.89 10.76
N GLN A 282 2.79 7.82 11.47
CA GLN A 282 2.19 6.49 11.35
C GLN A 282 0.73 6.50 11.76
N PHE A 283 0.41 7.14 12.89
CA PHE A 283 -0.96 7.30 13.34
C PHE A 283 -1.81 8.08 12.32
N LEU A 284 -1.30 9.22 11.83
CA LEU A 284 -1.98 10.01 10.81
C LEU A 284 -2.13 9.27 9.48
N ALA A 285 -1.14 8.46 9.11
CA ALA A 285 -1.18 7.65 7.89
C ALA A 285 -2.15 6.48 7.99
N ALA A 286 -2.36 5.93 9.19
CA ALA A 286 -3.37 4.89 9.44
C ALA A 286 -4.80 5.44 9.36
N PHE A 287 -4.98 6.75 9.48
CA PHE A 287 -6.27 7.40 9.39
C PHE A 287 -6.81 7.39 7.95
N PRO A 288 -7.99 6.82 7.69
CA PRO A 288 -8.56 6.76 6.35
C PRO A 288 -8.92 8.16 5.84
N ALA A 289 -8.27 8.54 4.74
CA ALA A 289 -8.35 9.88 4.17
C ALA A 289 -9.78 10.30 3.77
N ASN A 290 -10.61 9.34 3.33
CA ASN A 290 -11.97 9.59 2.90
C ASN A 290 -12.92 10.03 4.03
N LEU A 291 -12.59 9.74 5.30
CA LEU A 291 -13.34 10.31 6.44
C LEU A 291 -13.27 11.84 6.49
N LEU A 292 -12.20 12.42 5.95
CA LEU A 292 -12.01 13.86 5.91
C LEU A 292 -12.65 14.50 4.67
N PHE A 293 -13.08 13.70 3.69
CA PHE A 293 -13.67 14.22 2.45
C PHE A 293 -14.90 15.08 2.73
N PRO A 294 -15.89 14.66 3.55
CA PRO A 294 -17.10 15.46 3.77
C PRO A 294 -16.83 16.87 4.29
N ILE A 295 -15.80 17.03 5.13
CA ILE A 295 -15.39 18.34 5.64
C ILE A 295 -14.90 19.23 4.48
N VAL A 296 -13.99 18.70 3.65
CA VAL A 296 -13.45 19.45 2.50
C VAL A 296 -14.53 19.72 1.46
N ILE A 297 -15.37 18.74 1.16
CA ILE A 297 -16.48 18.85 0.21
C ILE A 297 -17.48 19.91 0.67
N SER A 298 -17.83 19.94 1.96
CA SER A 298 -18.74 20.96 2.51
C SER A 298 -18.18 22.37 2.31
N ALA A 299 -16.85 22.54 2.46
CA ALA A 299 -16.17 23.80 2.20
C ALA A 299 -16.17 24.16 0.70
N ILE A 300 -15.92 23.19 -0.20
CA ILE A 300 -15.99 23.38 -1.66
C ILE A 300 -17.38 23.86 -2.07
N VAL A 301 -18.43 23.22 -1.54
CA VAL A 301 -19.82 23.59 -1.77
C VAL A 301 -20.12 24.99 -1.25
N LEU A 302 -19.75 25.28 0.00
CA LEU A 302 -20.02 26.57 0.65
C LEU A 302 -19.36 27.73 -0.11
N HIS A 303 -18.12 27.53 -0.55
CA HIS A 303 -17.33 28.54 -1.26
C HIS A 303 -17.46 28.48 -2.79
N LYS A 304 -18.31 27.57 -3.33
CA LYS A 304 -18.53 27.36 -4.77
C LYS A 304 -17.22 27.18 -5.55
N LEU A 305 -16.30 26.42 -4.97
CA LEU A 305 -14.97 26.20 -5.54
C LEU A 305 -15.02 25.22 -6.72
N ASN A 306 -14.08 25.38 -7.67
CA ASN A 306 -14.01 24.52 -8.85
C ASN A 306 -13.68 23.05 -8.47
N PRO A 307 -14.55 22.07 -8.75
CA PRO A 307 -14.32 20.66 -8.43
C PRO A 307 -13.06 20.08 -9.06
N ASP A 308 -12.71 20.46 -10.29
CA ASP A 308 -11.53 19.94 -11.01
C ASP A 308 -10.21 20.24 -10.27
N ILE A 309 -10.18 21.33 -9.52
CA ILE A 309 -9.02 21.76 -8.74
C ILE A 309 -9.13 21.22 -7.32
N TRP A 310 -10.25 21.48 -6.64
CA TRP A 310 -10.33 21.32 -5.18
C TRP A 310 -10.68 19.89 -4.73
N LEU A 311 -11.17 19.03 -5.63
CA LEU A 311 -11.24 17.59 -5.36
C LEU A 311 -9.88 16.91 -5.53
N SER A 312 -8.96 17.50 -6.30
CA SER A 312 -7.65 16.90 -6.59
C SER A 312 -6.82 16.60 -5.33
N PRO A 313 -6.66 17.50 -4.34
CA PRO A 313 -5.88 17.20 -3.13
C PRO A 313 -6.35 15.97 -2.34
N LEU A 314 -7.63 15.61 -2.45
CA LEU A 314 -8.19 14.44 -1.77
C LEU A 314 -7.58 13.12 -2.27
N ILE A 315 -7.07 13.10 -3.52
CA ILE A 315 -6.46 11.93 -4.16
C ILE A 315 -5.11 11.55 -3.52
N ILE A 316 -4.35 12.53 -3.01
CA ILE A 316 -3.01 12.32 -2.46
C ILE A 316 -2.99 12.30 -0.93
N LEU A 317 -4.09 12.71 -0.28
CA LEU A 317 -4.14 12.90 1.17
C LEU A 317 -3.77 11.63 1.97
N GLY A 318 -4.22 10.46 1.51
CA GLY A 318 -3.86 9.16 2.09
C GLY A 318 -2.58 8.54 1.53
N THR A 319 -2.12 8.94 0.35
CA THR A 319 -1.01 8.26 -0.35
C THR A 319 0.33 8.99 -0.23
N GLN A 320 0.33 10.26 0.16
CA GLN A 320 1.54 11.05 0.40
C GLN A 320 2.49 10.42 1.44
N TRP A 321 1.94 9.66 2.40
CA TRP A 321 2.70 9.00 3.45
C TRP A 321 3.71 7.97 2.91
N TYR A 322 3.41 7.33 1.77
CA TYR A 322 4.34 6.40 1.12
C TYR A 322 5.63 7.11 0.70
N ILE A 323 5.55 8.36 0.23
CA ILE A 323 6.72 9.16 -0.12
C ILE A 323 7.49 9.50 1.15
N LEU A 324 6.83 10.06 2.17
CA LEU A 324 7.48 10.46 3.42
C LEU A 324 8.25 9.30 4.04
N PHE A 325 7.59 8.16 4.26
CA PHE A 325 8.22 7.06 4.97
C PHE A 325 9.37 6.41 4.22
N ASN A 326 9.24 6.21 2.90
CA ASN A 326 10.34 5.67 2.13
C ASN A 326 11.54 6.63 2.14
N VAL A 327 11.31 7.95 2.04
CA VAL A 327 12.39 8.94 2.11
C VAL A 327 13.04 8.96 3.49
N ILE A 328 12.27 8.81 4.59
CA ILE A 328 12.83 8.67 5.94
C ILE A 328 13.78 7.46 5.99
N VAL A 329 13.35 6.30 5.50
CA VAL A 329 14.18 5.07 5.48
C VAL A 329 15.44 5.28 4.65
N GLY A 330 15.32 5.87 3.45
CA GLY A 330 16.48 6.13 2.61
C GLY A 330 17.46 7.15 3.20
N ALA A 331 16.95 8.13 3.95
CA ALA A 331 17.77 9.12 4.61
C ALA A 331 18.45 8.57 5.87
N SER A 332 17.79 7.69 6.64
CA SER A 332 18.40 7.04 7.79
C SER A 332 19.48 6.03 7.41
N ALA A 333 19.34 5.38 6.24
CA ALA A 333 20.32 4.47 5.69
C ALA A 333 21.56 5.17 5.07
N LEU A 334 21.61 6.52 5.09
CA LEU A 334 22.77 7.25 4.58
C LEU A 334 23.99 6.98 5.48
N ALA A 335 25.03 6.37 4.91
CA ALA A 335 26.27 6.07 5.63
C ALA A 335 26.84 7.33 6.33
N PRO A 336 27.13 7.27 7.63
CA PRO A 336 27.73 8.38 8.37
C PRO A 336 29.00 8.91 7.71
N ASP A 337 29.81 8.03 7.10
CA ASP A 337 31.05 8.40 6.43
C ASP A 337 30.85 9.36 5.26
N LEU A 338 29.81 9.16 4.45
CA LEU A 338 29.48 10.09 3.35
C LEU A 338 29.07 11.45 3.88
N ARG A 339 28.37 11.47 5.02
CA ARG A 339 27.98 12.71 5.68
C ARG A 339 29.20 13.43 6.26
N TYR A 340 30.06 12.73 7.00
CA TYR A 340 31.27 13.32 7.57
C TYR A 340 32.25 13.78 6.49
N ALA A 341 32.39 13.03 5.39
CA ALA A 341 33.18 13.45 4.24
C ALA A 341 32.63 14.74 3.61
N ALA A 342 31.31 14.83 3.42
CA ALA A 342 30.67 16.04 2.90
C ALA A 342 30.83 17.24 3.85
N GLU A 343 30.71 17.02 5.17
CA GLU A 343 30.93 18.04 6.19
C GLU A 343 32.39 18.53 6.19
N ASN A 344 33.37 17.62 6.11
CA ASN A 344 34.80 17.94 6.04
C ASN A 344 35.18 18.71 4.76
N LEU A 345 34.56 18.37 3.62
CA LEU A 345 34.74 19.07 2.35
C LEU A 345 33.96 20.40 2.26
N GLY A 346 33.24 20.78 3.32
CA GLY A 346 32.46 22.02 3.36
C GLY A 346 31.25 22.01 2.41
N VAL A 347 30.76 20.85 1.99
CA VAL A 347 29.63 20.71 1.06
C VAL A 347 28.34 21.09 1.79
N ARG A 348 27.75 22.24 1.41
CA ARG A 348 26.55 22.81 2.06
C ARG A 348 25.47 23.21 1.04
N GLY A 349 24.27 23.48 1.55
CA GLY A 349 23.16 24.03 0.77
C GLY A 349 22.76 23.16 -0.43
N TRP A 350 22.60 23.78 -1.60
CA TRP A 350 22.15 23.08 -2.81
C TRP A 350 23.13 22.01 -3.30
N LEU A 351 24.44 22.21 -3.13
CA LEU A 351 25.44 21.24 -3.54
C LEU A 351 25.29 19.93 -2.74
N TRP A 352 25.03 20.05 -1.43
CA TRP A 352 24.75 18.90 -0.57
C TRP A 352 23.49 18.16 -1.00
N TRP A 353 22.40 18.89 -1.31
CA TRP A 353 21.17 18.28 -1.82
C TRP A 353 21.39 17.52 -3.13
N ARG A 354 22.06 18.16 -4.09
CA ARG A 354 22.26 17.60 -5.44
C ARG A 354 23.25 16.43 -5.47
N ARG A 355 24.29 16.45 -4.62
CA ARG A 355 25.40 15.47 -4.67
C ARG A 355 25.36 14.41 -3.58
N VAL A 356 24.68 14.65 -2.46
CA VAL A 356 24.66 13.73 -1.31
C VAL A 356 23.24 13.25 -1.05
N ALA A 357 22.33 14.15 -0.67
CA ALA A 357 21.02 13.75 -0.16
C ALA A 357 20.12 13.13 -1.24
N LEU A 358 19.83 13.86 -2.33
CA LEU A 358 18.91 13.38 -3.38
C LEU A 358 19.40 12.08 -4.02
N PRO A 359 20.68 11.93 -4.44
CA PRO A 359 21.20 10.67 -4.94
C PRO A 359 20.94 9.47 -4.03
N SER A 360 21.16 9.64 -2.72
CA SER A 360 21.09 8.56 -1.74
C SER A 360 19.64 8.16 -1.44
N VAL A 361 18.73 9.12 -1.34
CA VAL A 361 17.31 8.82 -1.10
C VAL A 361 16.53 8.48 -2.37
N PHE A 362 17.11 8.68 -3.56
CA PHE A 362 16.39 8.53 -4.83
C PHE A 362 15.77 7.14 -5.04
N PRO A 363 16.46 6.01 -4.79
CA PRO A 363 15.85 4.69 -4.94
C PRO A 363 14.63 4.49 -4.04
N PHE A 364 14.72 4.95 -2.80
CA PHE A 364 13.62 4.89 -1.83
C PHE A 364 12.48 5.82 -2.23
N PHE A 365 12.79 7.04 -2.66
CA PHE A 365 11.82 7.98 -3.20
C PHE A 365 11.03 7.35 -4.36
N VAL A 366 11.70 6.71 -5.32
CA VAL A 366 11.04 6.04 -6.44
C VAL A 366 10.10 4.95 -5.95
N THR A 367 10.51 4.11 -4.99
CA THR A 367 9.63 3.13 -4.35
C THR A 367 8.39 3.79 -3.74
N GLY A 368 8.57 4.85 -2.95
CA GLY A 368 7.47 5.58 -2.32
C GLY A 368 6.53 6.23 -3.33
N ALA A 369 7.06 6.80 -4.41
CA ALA A 369 6.30 7.46 -5.46
C ALA A 369 5.49 6.46 -6.32
N ILE A 370 6.05 5.28 -6.61
CA ILE A 370 5.33 4.19 -7.29
C ILE A 370 4.12 3.77 -6.46
N THR A 371 4.32 3.51 -5.17
CA THR A 371 3.24 3.07 -4.28
C THR A 371 2.20 4.15 -4.06
N ALA A 372 2.63 5.41 -3.91
CA ALA A 372 1.71 6.55 -3.83
C ALA A 372 0.86 6.69 -5.09
N SER A 373 1.48 6.54 -6.28
CA SER A 373 0.78 6.57 -7.56
C SER A 373 -0.27 5.47 -7.65
N GLY A 374 0.06 4.23 -7.28
CA GLY A 374 -0.89 3.12 -7.26
C GLY A 374 -2.11 3.41 -6.39
N GLY A 375 -1.90 3.92 -5.17
CA GLY A 375 -3.00 4.32 -4.29
C GLY A 375 -3.83 5.49 -4.85
N SER A 376 -3.18 6.45 -5.52
CA SER A 376 -3.86 7.64 -6.05
C SER A 376 -4.78 7.33 -7.23
N TRP A 377 -4.48 6.31 -8.05
CA TRP A 377 -5.41 5.83 -9.08
C TRP A 377 -6.70 5.24 -8.50
N ASN A 378 -6.62 4.56 -7.35
CA ASN A 378 -7.81 4.07 -6.66
C ASN A 378 -8.58 5.22 -6.00
N ALA A 379 -7.85 6.12 -5.32
CA ALA A 379 -8.43 7.27 -4.65
C ALA A 379 -9.10 8.24 -5.64
N SER A 380 -8.61 8.37 -6.88
CA SER A 380 -9.23 9.23 -7.89
C SER A 380 -10.64 8.78 -8.26
N ILE A 381 -10.94 7.48 -8.25
CA ILE A 381 -12.31 6.99 -8.53
C ILE A 381 -13.30 7.54 -7.50
N VAL A 382 -12.90 7.57 -6.22
CA VAL A 382 -13.75 8.04 -5.12
C VAL A 382 -13.72 9.56 -4.97
N ALA A 383 -12.58 10.20 -5.26
CA ALA A 383 -12.40 11.64 -5.06
C ALA A 383 -12.96 12.49 -6.22
N GLU A 384 -12.96 11.97 -7.46
CA GLU A 384 -13.44 12.74 -8.61
C GLU A 384 -14.96 12.89 -8.66
N VAL A 385 -15.70 12.05 -7.91
CA VAL A 385 -17.17 12.12 -7.83
C VAL A 385 -17.62 12.00 -6.40
N VAL A 386 -18.17 13.09 -5.89
CA VAL A 386 -18.59 13.19 -4.49
C VAL A 386 -19.93 13.90 -4.39
N SER A 387 -20.65 13.64 -3.30
CA SER A 387 -21.95 14.24 -3.01
C SER A 387 -21.95 14.95 -1.65
N TRP A 388 -22.78 15.99 -1.54
CA TRP A 388 -23.06 16.70 -0.29
C TRP A 388 -24.55 17.06 -0.25
N GLY A 389 -25.34 16.22 0.43
CA GLY A 389 -26.79 16.16 0.27
C GLY A 389 -27.18 16.05 -1.21
N GLN A 390 -28.04 16.96 -1.65
CA GLN A 390 -28.52 17.01 -3.04
C GLN A 390 -27.49 17.55 -4.05
N GLN A 391 -26.35 18.11 -3.60
CA GLN A 391 -25.35 18.64 -4.50
C GLN A 391 -24.34 17.55 -4.87
N ARG A 392 -24.16 17.33 -6.17
CA ARG A 392 -23.17 16.41 -6.73
C ARG A 392 -22.04 17.23 -7.34
N LEU A 393 -20.82 16.94 -6.91
CA LEU A 393 -19.59 17.54 -7.44
C LEU A 393 -18.86 16.48 -8.24
N THR A 394 -18.58 16.81 -9.50
CA THR A 394 -17.92 15.91 -10.45
C THR A 394 -16.74 16.66 -11.05
N ALA A 395 -15.54 16.11 -10.88
CA ALA A 395 -14.36 16.50 -11.61
C ALA A 395 -14.27 15.72 -12.92
N HIS A 396 -13.69 16.32 -13.95
CA HIS A 396 -13.38 15.64 -15.19
C HIS A 396 -12.22 14.67 -14.93
N GLY A 397 -12.45 13.39 -15.22
CA GLY A 397 -11.44 12.35 -15.08
C GLY A 397 -12.01 10.95 -15.33
N LEU A 398 -11.10 9.99 -15.42
CA LEU A 398 -11.43 8.59 -15.65
C LEU A 398 -12.14 7.96 -14.46
N GLY A 399 -11.79 8.39 -13.25
CA GLY A 399 -12.46 7.97 -12.03
C GLY A 399 -13.92 8.38 -12.02
N ALA A 400 -14.21 9.61 -12.45
CA ALA A 400 -15.59 10.08 -12.59
C ALA A 400 -16.40 9.27 -13.61
N TYR A 401 -15.80 8.94 -14.75
CA TYR A 401 -16.45 8.09 -15.76
C TYR A 401 -16.82 6.71 -15.20
N ILE A 402 -15.89 6.06 -14.48
CA ILE A 402 -16.13 4.75 -13.86
C ILE A 402 -17.22 4.85 -12.77
N ALA A 403 -17.12 5.86 -11.90
CA ALA A 403 -18.04 6.03 -10.78
C ALA A 403 -19.47 6.31 -11.27
N GLU A 404 -19.63 7.19 -12.25
CA GLU A 404 -20.95 7.53 -12.81
C GLU A 404 -21.58 6.34 -13.55
N ALA A 405 -20.81 5.62 -14.37
CA ALA A 405 -21.28 4.41 -15.03
C ALA A 405 -21.72 3.34 -14.02
N THR A 406 -20.98 3.19 -12.91
CA THR A 406 -21.31 2.24 -11.85
C THR A 406 -22.59 2.63 -11.11
N ILE A 407 -22.79 3.92 -10.82
CA ILE A 407 -23.99 4.44 -10.17
C ILE A 407 -25.22 4.29 -11.07
N GLN A 408 -25.06 4.48 -12.38
CA GLN A 408 -26.13 4.30 -13.36
C GLN A 408 -26.42 2.83 -13.68
N GLY A 409 -25.60 1.89 -13.21
CA GLY A 409 -25.72 0.46 -13.52
C GLY A 409 -25.27 0.10 -14.94
N ASP A 410 -24.54 0.99 -15.60
CA ASP A 410 -23.95 0.76 -16.92
C ASP A 410 -22.63 -0.01 -16.78
N PHE A 411 -22.75 -1.33 -16.77
CA PHE A 411 -21.60 -2.22 -16.63
C PHE A 411 -20.66 -2.16 -17.84
N GLN A 412 -21.14 -1.85 -19.04
CA GLN A 412 -20.29 -1.77 -20.24
C GLN A 412 -19.32 -0.59 -20.15
N ARG A 413 -19.83 0.59 -19.78
CA ARG A 413 -18.99 1.79 -19.57
C ARG A 413 -18.08 1.64 -18.36
N SER A 414 -18.56 1.03 -17.26
CA SER A 414 -17.72 0.75 -16.08
C SER A 414 -16.56 -0.20 -16.41
N VAL A 415 -16.82 -1.24 -17.22
CA VAL A 415 -15.78 -2.16 -17.71
C VAL A 415 -14.81 -1.45 -18.65
N LEU A 416 -15.29 -0.65 -19.61
CA LEU A 416 -14.41 0.14 -20.49
C LEU A 416 -13.48 1.05 -19.68
N GLY A 417 -14.03 1.80 -18.73
CA GLY A 417 -13.25 2.68 -17.86
C GLY A 417 -12.18 1.92 -17.08
N THR A 418 -12.53 0.76 -16.52
CA THR A 418 -11.61 -0.10 -15.76
C THR A 418 -10.50 -0.70 -16.65
N VAL A 419 -10.82 -1.08 -17.89
CA VAL A 419 -9.83 -1.54 -18.86
C VAL A 419 -8.86 -0.42 -19.23
N VAL A 420 -9.38 0.77 -19.54
CA VAL A 420 -8.54 1.94 -19.87
C VAL A 420 -7.65 2.29 -18.67
N LEU A 421 -8.19 2.31 -17.45
CA LEU A 421 -7.44 2.54 -16.22
C LEU A 421 -6.29 1.53 -16.07
N SER A 422 -6.59 0.25 -16.27
CA SER A 422 -5.60 -0.83 -16.19
C SER A 422 -4.48 -0.67 -17.22
N VAL A 423 -4.83 -0.30 -18.47
CA VAL A 423 -3.86 -0.01 -19.53
C VAL A 423 -2.97 1.16 -19.15
N PHE A 424 -3.52 2.26 -18.62
CA PHE A 424 -2.74 3.40 -18.15
C PHE A 424 -1.77 3.01 -17.04
N VAL A 425 -2.25 2.33 -16.00
CA VAL A 425 -1.42 1.92 -14.85
C VAL A 425 -0.30 0.98 -15.29
N VAL A 426 -0.60 -0.03 -16.11
CA VAL A 426 0.40 -0.99 -16.61
C VAL A 426 1.42 -0.30 -17.52
N THR A 427 0.96 0.56 -18.43
CA THR A 427 1.84 1.31 -19.35
C THR A 427 2.75 2.24 -18.57
N LEU A 428 2.21 3.02 -17.63
CA LEU A 428 2.98 3.90 -16.76
C LEU A 428 4.02 3.09 -15.95
N ASN A 429 3.62 1.95 -15.39
CA ASN A 429 4.53 1.09 -14.65
C ASN A 429 5.67 0.55 -15.54
N ARG A 430 5.37 0.14 -16.76
CA ARG A 430 6.33 -0.48 -17.67
C ARG A 430 7.27 0.52 -18.33
N VAL A 431 6.76 1.68 -18.73
CA VAL A 431 7.48 2.70 -19.51
C VAL A 431 8.17 3.72 -18.63
N PHE A 432 7.59 4.06 -17.47
CA PHE A 432 8.14 5.08 -16.58
C PHE A 432 8.76 4.48 -15.32
N TRP A 433 7.97 3.78 -14.51
CA TRP A 433 8.40 3.35 -13.18
C TRP A 433 9.50 2.29 -13.18
N ARG A 434 9.35 1.20 -13.95
CA ARG A 434 10.36 0.13 -14.03
C ARG A 434 11.72 0.63 -14.52
N PRO A 435 11.82 1.40 -15.62
CA PRO A 435 13.11 1.95 -16.06
C PRO A 435 13.72 2.92 -15.04
N LEU A 436 12.90 3.74 -14.39
CA LEU A 436 13.36 4.67 -13.35
C LEU A 436 13.93 3.92 -12.14
N TYR A 437 13.22 2.89 -11.68
CA TYR A 437 13.66 2.02 -10.58
C TYR A 437 14.98 1.31 -10.92
N ALA A 438 15.07 0.69 -12.11
CA ALA A 438 16.30 0.03 -12.56
C ALA A 438 17.48 0.99 -12.75
N ARG A 439 17.22 2.27 -13.07
CA ARG A 439 18.25 3.31 -13.12
C ARG A 439 18.67 3.75 -11.72
N ALA A 440 17.73 3.85 -10.79
CA ALA A 440 18.02 4.16 -9.40
C ALA A 440 18.90 3.08 -8.78
N GLU A 441 18.55 1.81 -8.99
CA GLU A 441 19.29 0.66 -8.47
C GLU A 441 20.71 0.56 -9.04
N ARG A 442 20.89 0.74 -10.35
CA ARG A 442 22.22 0.68 -10.98
C ARG A 442 23.14 1.85 -10.60
N LYS A 443 22.60 3.05 -10.45
CA LYS A 443 23.39 4.26 -10.25
C LYS A 443 23.70 4.54 -8.78
N PHE A 444 22.83 4.10 -7.87
CA PHE A 444 22.89 4.43 -6.45
C PHE A 444 22.96 3.21 -5.52
N ARG A 445 23.17 1.99 -6.05
CA ARG A 445 23.71 0.88 -5.24
C ARG A 445 25.09 1.30 -4.76
N ILE A 446 25.16 1.79 -3.53
CA ILE A 446 26.38 1.76 -2.75
C ILE A 446 26.44 0.32 -2.24
N ALA A 447 27.44 -0.42 -2.73
CA ALA A 447 27.68 -1.81 -2.36
C ALA A 447 28.07 -1.93 -0.88
#